data_AF-A0A0I9RXX3-F1
#
_entry.id   AF-A0A0I9RXX3-F1
#
_cell.length_a   1.000
_cell.length_b   1.000
_cell.length_c   1.000
_cell.angle_alpha   90.00
_cell.angle_beta   90.00
_cell.angle_gamma   90.00
#
_symmetry.space_group_name_H-M   'P 1'
#
loop_
_entity.id
_entity.type
_entity.pdbx_description
1 polymer ?
#
loop_
_entity_poly.entity_id
_entity_poly.type
_entity_poly.pdbx_seq_one_letter_code
_entity_poly.pdbx_strand_id
1 'polypeptide(L)'
;MKKVLFLALVLAIATACSQTKESYLDGFKLFVESVQKNAQDYTKADWEKADEQFTKLKDSYNKFSEQMTSNEKDEIVKLESTYAALKLKKIGNDLKEGAKDAFEKAKDTAKDAAKDVKEGTQKAVKKGEKAMEGIKDGLKD
;
A
#
# COMPACT_ATOMS: atom_id res chain seq x y z
N MET A 1 -13.32 -9.06 -12.07
CA MET A 1 -13.53 -8.40 -13.38
C MET A 1 -12.98 -6.97 -13.45
N LYS A 2 -13.00 -6.16 -12.37
CA LYS A 2 -12.40 -4.80 -12.37
C LYS A 2 -10.88 -4.77 -12.62
N LYS A 3 -10.10 -5.70 -12.05
CA LYS A 3 -8.63 -5.73 -12.20
C LYS A 3 -8.14 -5.96 -13.65
N VAL A 4 -8.90 -6.72 -14.45
CA VAL A 4 -8.54 -7.01 -15.86
C VAL A 4 -8.84 -5.82 -16.77
N LEU A 5 -9.86 -5.01 -16.43
CA LEU A 5 -10.24 -3.81 -17.21
C LEU A 5 -9.21 -2.69 -17.11
N PHE A 6 -8.58 -2.48 -15.94
CA PHE A 6 -7.54 -1.46 -15.77
C PHE A 6 -6.26 -1.78 -16.53
N LEU A 7 -5.89 -3.06 -16.56
CA LEU A 7 -4.70 -3.54 -17.25
C LEU A 7 -4.87 -3.46 -18.78
N ALA A 8 -6.08 -3.74 -19.28
CA ALA A 8 -6.42 -3.57 -20.69
C ALA A 8 -6.43 -2.10 -21.14
N LEU A 9 -6.87 -1.17 -20.27
CA LEU A 9 -6.89 0.26 -20.58
C LEU A 9 -5.49 0.86 -20.70
N VAL A 10 -4.56 0.46 -19.82
CA VAL A 10 -3.15 0.91 -19.86
C VAL A 10 -2.41 0.32 -21.07
N LEU A 11 -2.72 -0.91 -21.48
CA LEU A 11 -2.13 -1.56 -22.66
C LEU A 11 -2.62 -0.98 -24.00
N ALA A 12 -3.88 -0.53 -24.08
CA ALA A 12 -4.46 0.04 -25.30
C ALA A 12 -3.85 1.40 -25.68
N ILE A 13 -3.41 2.20 -24.69
CA ILE A 13 -2.78 3.50 -24.92
C ILE A 13 -1.40 3.33 -25.60
N ALA A 14 -0.70 2.22 -25.33
CA ALA A 14 0.67 2.01 -25.80
C ALA A 14 0.82 1.74 -27.31
N THR A 15 -0.24 1.26 -27.99
CA THR A 15 -0.17 0.83 -29.40
C THR A 15 -0.71 1.86 -30.39
N ALA A 16 -1.59 2.76 -29.95
CA ALA A 16 -2.16 3.80 -30.80
C ALA A 16 -1.54 5.18 -30.58
N CYS A 17 -0.95 5.45 -29.41
CA CYS A 17 -0.58 6.82 -29.00
C CYS A 17 0.83 7.30 -29.37
N SER A 18 1.60 6.55 -30.18
CA SER A 18 3.02 6.86 -30.41
C SER A 18 3.37 7.29 -31.84
N GLN A 19 2.38 7.57 -32.68
CA GLN A 19 2.63 7.98 -34.07
C GLN A 19 2.91 9.48 -34.22
N THR A 20 2.34 10.32 -33.36
CA THR A 20 2.49 11.79 -33.43
C THR A 20 2.81 12.38 -32.06
N LYS A 21 3.40 13.59 -32.03
CA LYS A 21 3.70 14.34 -30.80
C LYS A 21 2.45 14.52 -29.93
N GLU A 22 1.33 14.91 -30.55
CA GLU A 22 0.05 15.16 -29.83
C GLU A 22 -0.49 13.87 -29.20
N SER A 23 -0.48 12.78 -29.96
CA SER A 23 -0.92 11.48 -29.46
C SER A 23 -0.03 11.00 -28.31
N TYR A 24 1.28 11.28 -28.38
CA TYR A 24 2.21 10.98 -27.30
C TYR A 24 1.90 11.79 -26.03
N LEU A 25 1.66 13.10 -26.16
CA LEU A 25 1.33 13.97 -25.02
C LEU A 25 0.04 13.52 -24.33
N ASP A 26 -1.01 13.27 -25.11
CA ASP A 26 -2.28 12.75 -24.60
C ASP A 26 -2.11 11.36 -23.97
N GLY A 27 -1.32 10.49 -24.60
CA GLY A 27 -1.00 9.17 -24.06
C GLY A 27 -0.29 9.24 -22.71
N PHE A 28 0.69 10.14 -22.56
CA PHE A 28 1.41 10.33 -21.31
C PHE A 28 0.49 10.84 -20.20
N LYS A 29 -0.36 11.82 -20.52
CA LYS A 29 -1.36 12.36 -19.60
C LYS A 29 -2.36 11.30 -19.15
N LEU A 30 -2.97 10.57 -20.10
CA LEU A 30 -3.93 9.51 -19.81
C LEU A 30 -3.32 8.38 -18.98
N PHE A 31 -2.06 8.01 -19.26
CA PHE A 31 -1.33 7.05 -18.46
C PHE A 31 -1.23 7.49 -16.99
N VAL A 32 -0.72 8.70 -16.73
CA VAL A 32 -0.54 9.20 -15.36
C VAL A 32 -1.89 9.38 -14.65
N GLU A 33 -2.91 9.90 -15.34
CA GLU A 33 -4.27 10.00 -14.79
C GLU A 33 -4.85 8.64 -14.42
N SER A 34 -4.62 7.61 -15.25
CA SER A 34 -5.04 6.24 -14.97
C SER A 34 -4.32 5.68 -13.74
N VAL A 35 -3.00 5.82 -13.66
CA VAL A 35 -2.24 5.40 -12.47
C VAL A 35 -2.75 6.14 -11.23
N GLN A 36 -2.96 7.45 -11.31
CA GLN A 36 -3.45 8.25 -10.18
C GLN A 36 -4.80 7.75 -9.64
N LYS A 37 -5.73 7.40 -10.53
CA LYS A 37 -7.06 6.88 -10.15
C LYS A 37 -6.99 5.49 -9.52
N ASN A 38 -6.03 4.67 -9.93
CA ASN A 38 -6.02 3.23 -9.63
C ASN A 38 -4.88 2.78 -8.71
N ALA A 39 -3.93 3.65 -8.40
CA ALA A 39 -2.72 3.35 -7.64
C ALA A 39 -2.97 2.71 -6.27
N GLN A 40 -4.12 2.99 -5.64
CA GLN A 40 -4.51 2.40 -4.36
C GLN A 40 -4.77 0.89 -4.46
N ASP A 41 -5.27 0.42 -5.59
CA ASP A 41 -5.63 -0.99 -5.82
C ASP A 41 -4.53 -1.78 -6.53
N TYR A 42 -3.46 -1.12 -6.95
CA TYR A 42 -2.37 -1.72 -7.70
C TYR A 42 -1.58 -2.72 -6.85
N THR A 43 -1.46 -3.93 -7.37
CA THR A 43 -0.52 -4.93 -6.89
C THR A 43 0.90 -4.61 -7.33
N LYS A 44 1.89 -5.34 -6.79
CA LYS A 44 3.29 -5.21 -7.23
C LYS A 44 3.44 -5.42 -8.75
N ALA A 45 2.75 -6.41 -9.31
CA ALA A 45 2.77 -6.70 -10.74
C ALA A 45 2.13 -5.59 -11.59
N ASP A 46 1.13 -4.89 -11.05
CA ASP A 46 0.53 -3.73 -11.73
C ASP A 46 1.49 -2.55 -11.77
N TRP A 47 2.27 -2.34 -10.70
CA TRP A 47 3.34 -1.33 -10.66
C TRP A 47 4.50 -1.66 -11.59
N GLU A 48 4.91 -2.92 -11.68
CA GLU A 48 5.94 -3.36 -12.64
C GLU A 48 5.51 -3.06 -14.09
N LYS A 49 4.25 -3.35 -14.44
CA LYS A 49 3.71 -3.02 -15.77
C LYS A 49 3.58 -1.51 -16.00
N ALA A 50 3.16 -0.75 -14.99
CA ALA A 50 3.12 0.70 -15.07
C ALA A 50 4.53 1.28 -15.31
N ASP A 51 5.56 0.69 -14.70
CA ASP A 51 6.96 1.08 -14.89
C ASP A 51 7.51 0.76 -16.27
N GLU A 52 7.14 -0.39 -16.83
CA GLU A 52 7.45 -0.71 -18.23
C GLU A 52 6.83 0.31 -19.19
N GLN A 53 5.57 0.71 -18.96
CA GLN A 53 4.89 1.69 -19.80
C GLN A 53 5.49 3.10 -19.63
N PHE A 54 5.78 3.50 -18.39
CA PHE A 54 6.44 4.77 -18.12
C PHE A 54 7.82 4.85 -18.80
N THR A 55 8.59 3.76 -18.79
CA THR A 55 9.88 3.70 -19.50
C THR A 55 9.73 3.86 -21.00
N LYS A 56 8.76 3.17 -21.64
CA LYS A 56 8.46 3.34 -23.07
C LYS A 56 8.05 4.77 -23.43
N LEU A 57 7.30 5.42 -22.55
CA LEU A 57 6.90 6.81 -22.73
C LEU A 57 8.12 7.74 -22.64
N LYS A 58 9.03 7.52 -21.70
CA LYS A 58 10.32 8.24 -21.64
C LYS A 58 11.17 8.03 -22.88
N ASP A 59 11.21 6.82 -23.43
CA ASP A 59 11.93 6.55 -24.68
C ASP A 59 11.27 7.29 -25.87
N SER A 60 9.95 7.44 -25.84
CA SER A 60 9.19 8.18 -26.86
C SER A 60 9.39 9.68 -26.74
N TYR A 61 9.60 10.23 -25.54
CA TYR A 61 9.97 11.63 -25.34
C TYR A 61 11.21 11.99 -26.17
N ASN A 62 12.24 11.15 -26.17
CA ASN A 62 13.48 11.41 -26.92
C ASN A 62 13.24 11.55 -28.44
N LYS A 63 12.15 10.97 -28.96
CA LYS A 63 11.79 11.07 -30.39
C LYS A 63 11.05 12.37 -30.74
N PHE A 64 10.33 12.96 -29.78
CA PHE A 64 9.47 14.12 -30.02
C PHE A 64 9.95 15.41 -29.33
N SER A 65 10.93 15.31 -28.42
CA SER A 65 11.38 16.42 -27.57
C SER A 65 11.86 17.63 -28.37
N GLU A 66 12.44 17.45 -29.55
CA GLU A 66 12.87 18.57 -30.42
C GLU A 66 11.69 19.34 -31.03
N GLN A 67 10.55 18.68 -31.24
CA GLN A 67 9.33 19.26 -31.83
C GLN A 67 8.38 19.84 -30.77
N MET A 68 8.74 19.73 -29.50
CA MET A 68 7.96 20.23 -28.38
C MET A 68 8.31 21.67 -28.03
N THR A 69 7.27 22.44 -27.75
CA THR A 69 7.35 23.74 -27.08
C THR A 69 7.82 23.58 -25.63
N SER A 70 8.32 24.65 -25.01
CA SER A 70 8.67 24.61 -23.58
C SER A 70 7.49 24.22 -22.70
N ASN A 71 6.28 24.70 -23.01
CA ASN A 71 5.09 24.36 -22.21
C ASN A 71 4.77 22.86 -22.27
N GLU A 72 4.88 22.22 -23.45
CA GLU A 72 4.70 20.77 -23.59
C GLU A 72 5.76 19.98 -22.81
N LYS A 73 7.02 20.45 -22.80
CA LYS A 73 8.10 19.83 -22.01
C LYS A 73 7.84 19.96 -20.51
N ASP A 74 7.39 21.13 -20.06
CA ASP A 74 7.01 21.37 -18.66
C ASP A 74 5.85 20.47 -18.23
N GLU A 75 4.88 20.23 -19.11
CA GLU A 75 3.80 19.27 -18.88
C GLU A 75 4.33 17.84 -18.73
N ILE A 76 5.27 17.40 -19.57
CA ILE A 76 5.93 16.10 -19.42
C ILE A 76 6.64 16.00 -18.06
N VAL A 77 7.43 17.01 -17.68
CA VAL A 77 8.14 17.04 -16.38
C VAL A 77 7.15 16.96 -15.21
N LYS A 78 6.01 17.66 -15.30
CA LYS A 78 4.95 17.59 -14.29
C LYS A 78 4.33 16.21 -14.21
N LEU A 79 4.11 15.55 -15.35
CA LEU A 79 3.56 14.19 -15.41
C LEU A 79 4.56 13.16 -14.85
N GLU A 80 5.85 13.27 -15.16
CA GLU A 80 6.92 12.46 -14.55
C GLU A 80 6.96 12.62 -13.02
N SER A 81 6.91 13.87 -12.56
CA SER A 81 6.92 14.19 -11.12
C SER A 81 5.68 13.63 -10.41
N THR A 82 4.51 13.72 -11.06
CA THR A 82 3.26 13.17 -10.54
C THR A 82 3.35 11.65 -10.40
N TYR A 83 3.87 10.96 -11.41
CA TYR A 83 4.08 9.51 -11.35
C TYR A 83 5.03 9.09 -10.22
N ALA A 84 6.14 9.80 -10.04
CA ALA A 84 7.08 9.55 -8.94
C ALA A 84 6.43 9.76 -7.56
N ALA A 85 5.65 10.83 -7.39
CA ALA A 85 4.91 11.10 -6.16
C ALA A 85 3.89 10.00 -5.84
N LEU A 86 3.22 9.44 -6.85
CA LEU A 86 2.28 8.32 -6.67
C LEU A 86 2.98 7.06 -6.15
N LYS A 87 4.16 6.72 -6.69
CA LYS A 87 4.97 5.60 -6.15
C LYS A 87 5.40 5.84 -4.71
N LEU A 88 5.89 7.04 -4.40
CA LEU A 88 6.31 7.37 -3.04
C LEU A 88 5.14 7.28 -2.06
N LYS A 89 3.96 7.77 -2.46
CA LYS A 89 2.73 7.66 -1.68
C LYS A 89 2.36 6.20 -1.42
N LYS A 90 2.52 5.31 -2.41
CA LYS A 90 2.31 3.87 -2.24
C LYS A 90 3.26 3.29 -1.20
N ILE A 91 4.57 3.55 -1.31
CA ILE A 91 5.57 3.06 -0.35
C ILE A 91 5.27 3.57 1.06
N GLY A 92 4.92 4.84 1.20
CA GLY A 92 4.53 5.42 2.49
C GLY A 92 3.27 4.77 3.08
N ASN A 93 2.27 4.47 2.26
CA ASN A 93 1.07 3.77 2.69
C ASN A 93 1.37 2.33 3.11
N ASP A 94 2.12 1.57 2.31
CA ASP A 94 2.52 0.19 2.61
C ASP A 94 3.27 0.13 3.97
N LEU A 95 4.18 1.10 4.21
CA LEU A 95 4.94 1.18 5.46
C LEU A 95 4.05 1.52 6.66
N LYS A 96 3.11 2.44 6.48
CA LYS A 96 2.17 2.87 7.53
C LYS A 96 1.22 1.73 7.91
N GLU A 97 0.71 0.99 6.93
CA GLU A 97 -0.13 -0.19 7.17
C GLU A 97 0.66 -1.29 7.87
N GLY A 98 1.89 -1.59 7.40
CA GLY A 98 2.76 -2.56 8.07
C GLY A 98 3.06 -2.21 9.53
N ALA A 99 3.30 -0.93 9.83
CA ALA A 99 3.52 -0.46 11.20
C ALA A 99 2.24 -0.57 12.05
N LYS A 100 1.07 -0.24 11.49
CA LYS A 100 -0.22 -0.35 12.19
C LYS A 100 -0.56 -1.80 12.50
N ASP A 101 -0.37 -2.71 11.55
CA ASP A 101 -0.61 -4.14 11.75
C ASP A 101 0.32 -4.75 12.81
N ALA A 102 1.61 -4.36 12.80
CA ALA A 102 2.55 -4.79 13.83
C ALA A 102 2.17 -4.27 15.22
N PHE A 103 1.72 -3.01 15.30
CA PHE A 103 1.30 -2.39 16.56
C PHE A 103 0.01 -3.02 17.12
N GLU A 104 -1.00 -3.28 16.29
CA GLU A 104 -2.23 -3.95 16.74
C GLU A 104 -1.94 -5.39 17.18
N LYS A 105 -1.10 -6.15 16.46
CA LYS A 105 -0.67 -7.49 16.89
C LYS A 105 0.06 -7.47 18.24
N ALA A 106 0.94 -6.51 18.45
CA ALA A 106 1.65 -6.35 19.72
C ALA A 106 0.67 -6.03 20.86
N LYS A 107 -0.31 -5.17 20.60
CA LYS A 107 -1.35 -4.79 21.56
C LYS A 107 -2.26 -5.97 21.93
N ASP A 108 -2.69 -6.77 20.95
CA ASP A 108 -3.51 -7.96 21.20
C ASP A 108 -2.73 -9.01 22.00
N THR A 109 -1.47 -9.26 21.65
CA THR A 109 -0.60 -10.18 22.40
C THR A 109 -0.42 -9.73 23.86
N ALA A 110 -0.19 -8.43 24.09
CA ALA A 110 -0.06 -7.88 25.43
C ALA A 110 -1.37 -7.97 26.24
N LYS A 111 -2.52 -7.79 25.57
CA LYS A 111 -3.84 -7.89 26.19
C LYS A 111 -4.16 -9.33 26.59
N ASP A 112 -3.82 -10.30 25.76
CA ASP A 112 -4.03 -11.72 26.04
C ASP A 112 -3.14 -12.20 27.19
N ALA A 113 -1.84 -11.84 27.16
CA ALA A 113 -0.92 -12.14 28.26
C ALA A 113 -1.38 -11.55 29.60
N ALA A 114 -1.86 -10.30 29.60
CA ALA A 114 -2.39 -9.65 30.81
C ALA A 114 -3.66 -10.34 31.33
N LYS A 115 -4.52 -10.82 30.44
CA LYS A 115 -5.73 -11.57 30.79
C LYS A 115 -5.39 -12.92 31.43
N ASP A 116 -4.47 -13.66 30.83
CA ASP A 116 -4.04 -14.98 31.33
C ASP A 116 -3.38 -14.88 32.71
N VAL A 117 -2.54 -13.86 32.95
CA VAL A 117 -1.95 -13.60 34.27
C VAL A 117 -3.05 -13.32 35.29
N LYS A 118 -4.02 -12.45 34.97
CA LYS A 118 -5.10 -12.10 35.89
C LYS A 118 -5.96 -13.32 36.26
N GLU A 119 -6.29 -14.16 35.29
CA GLU A 119 -7.05 -15.39 35.52
C GLU A 119 -6.25 -16.42 36.32
N GLY A 120 -4.95 -16.57 36.04
CA GLY A 120 -4.03 -17.44 36.79
C GLY A 120 -3.91 -17.02 38.25
N THR A 121 -3.72 -15.71 38.52
CA THR A 121 -3.65 -15.18 39.88
C THR A 121 -4.97 -15.37 40.64
N GLN A 122 -6.12 -15.11 40.03
CA GLN A 122 -7.41 -15.35 40.70
C GLN A 122 -7.63 -16.83 41.04
N LYS A 123 -7.25 -17.76 40.17
CA LYS A 123 -7.32 -19.20 40.47
C LYS A 123 -6.40 -19.59 41.63
N ALA A 124 -5.17 -19.05 41.65
CA ALA A 124 -4.21 -19.32 42.72
C ALA A 124 -4.68 -18.78 44.08
N VAL A 125 -5.21 -17.55 44.11
CA VAL A 125 -5.77 -16.93 45.32
C VAL A 125 -6.93 -17.76 45.86
N LYS A 126 -7.91 -18.12 45.03
CA LYS A 126 -9.05 -18.97 45.45
C LYS A 126 -8.62 -20.34 45.98
N LYS A 127 -7.56 -20.94 45.40
CA LYS A 127 -7.02 -22.21 45.88
C LYS A 127 -6.32 -22.07 47.24
N GLY A 128 -5.58 -20.97 47.43
CA GLY A 128 -4.92 -20.66 48.70
C GLY A 128 -5.92 -20.39 49.83
N GLU A 129 -6.99 -19.64 49.53
CA GLU A 129 -8.05 -19.30 50.49
C GLU A 129 -8.74 -20.57 51.03
N LYS A 130 -9.14 -21.49 50.13
CA LYS A 130 -9.71 -22.79 50.53
C LYS A 130 -8.76 -23.66 51.35
N ALA A 131 -7.46 -23.63 51.05
CA ALA A 131 -6.47 -24.39 51.81
C ALA A 131 -6.28 -23.83 53.22
N MET A 132 -6.36 -22.51 53.40
CA MET A 132 -6.27 -21.87 54.72
C MET A 132 -7.53 -22.11 55.57
N GLU A 133 -8.72 -22.12 54.98
CA GLU A 133 -9.96 -22.46 55.69
C GLU A 133 -9.91 -23.88 56.28
N GLY A 134 -9.47 -24.87 55.51
CA GLY A 134 -9.36 -26.26 55.99
C GLY A 134 -8.34 -26.44 57.13
N ILE A 135 -7.25 -25.66 57.15
CA ILE A 135 -6.26 -25.68 58.25
C ILE A 135 -6.85 -25.05 59.52
N LYS A 136 -7.68 -24.00 59.38
CA LYS A 136 -8.29 -23.29 60.51
C LYS A 136 -9.37 -24.12 61.20
N ASP A 137 -10.14 -24.91 60.46
CA ASP A 137 -11.17 -25.78 61.02
C ASP A 137 -10.56 -26.99 61.74
N GLY A 138 -9.51 -27.61 61.18
CA GLY A 138 -8.82 -28.73 61.84
C GLY A 138 -8.01 -28.37 63.10
N LEU A 139 -7.85 -27.09 63.42
CA LEU A 139 -7.18 -26.61 64.64
C LEU A 139 -8.16 -26.36 65.81
N LYS A 140 -9.48 -26.49 65.57
CA LYS A 140 -10.54 -26.24 66.56
C LYS A 140 -11.15 -27.52 67.16
N ASP A 141 -10.79 -28.69 66.63
CA ASP A 141 -11.09 -30.01 67.20
C ASP A 141 -9.98 -30.48 68.14
#